data_AF-A0A355PSE9-F1
#
_entry.id   AF-A0A355PSE9-F1
#
_cell.length_a   1.000
_cell.length_b   1.000
_cell.length_c   1.000
_cell.angle_alpha   90.00
_cell.angle_beta   90.00
_cell.angle_gamma   90.00
#
_symmetry.space_group_name_H-M   'P 1'
#
loop_
_entity.id
_entity.type
_entity.pdbx_description
1 polymer ?
#
loop_
_entity_poly.entity_id
_entity_poly.type
_entity_poly.pdbx_seq_one_letter_code
_entity_poly.pdbx_strand_id
1 'polypeptide(L)'
;MWLADGWKDYQVIDCSKGEKLERWGEYLLVRPDPQVIWDTPKTHKGWKHMNGHYHRSAKGGGEWEFFDLPEQWTIGYKGLTFNLKPFSFKHTGLFPEQAANWDWFGDKIRNAGRPVKVLNLFAYTGGATLAAAKAGASVTHVDASKGMVGWAKENAASSDLSDAPIRWLVDDCVKFVEREIRRGNHYDAIIMDPPSYGRGPKGEIWKIE
;
A
#
# COMPACT_ATOMS: atom_id res chain seq x y z
N MET A 1 -15.52 -8.28 12.34
CA MET A 1 -15.30 -7.26 11.30
C MET A 1 -13.94 -6.64 11.60
N TRP A 2 -13.03 -6.60 10.62
CA TRP A 2 -11.72 -5.96 10.76
C TRP A 2 -11.89 -4.47 10.44
N LEU A 3 -11.31 -3.60 11.27
CA LEU A 3 -11.39 -2.15 11.10
C LEU A 3 -9.97 -1.58 11.15
N ALA A 4 -9.68 -0.64 10.25
CA ALA A 4 -8.44 0.12 10.22
C ALA A 4 -8.68 1.51 10.83
N ASP A 5 -9.02 1.55 12.12
CA ASP A 5 -9.40 2.76 12.86
C ASP A 5 -8.26 3.39 13.67
N GLY A 6 -7.08 2.76 13.68
CA GLY A 6 -5.89 3.25 14.37
C GLY A 6 -5.16 4.42 13.69
N TRP A 7 -5.67 4.92 12.56
CA TRP A 7 -5.04 6.01 11.81
C TRP A 7 -5.23 7.37 12.49
N LYS A 8 -4.14 8.10 12.68
CA LYS A 8 -4.17 9.53 13.05
C LYS A 8 -4.02 10.44 11.84
N ASP A 9 -3.25 9.99 10.85
CA ASP A 9 -2.90 10.80 9.68
C ASP A 9 -3.73 10.44 8.44
N TYR A 10 -4.64 9.48 8.54
CA TYR A 10 -5.56 9.14 7.45
C TYR A 10 -7.00 9.06 7.95
N GLN A 11 -7.94 9.54 7.15
CA GLN A 11 -9.37 9.43 7.45
C GLN A 11 -10.20 9.51 6.18
N VAL A 12 -11.22 8.65 6.05
CA VAL A 12 -12.34 8.90 5.14
C VAL A 12 -13.31 9.84 5.84
N ILE A 13 -13.46 11.06 5.33
CA ILE A 13 -14.29 12.11 5.96
C ILE A 13 -15.75 11.96 5.52
N ASP A 14 -15.97 11.77 4.22
CA ASP A 14 -17.31 11.71 3.63
C ASP A 14 -17.26 10.92 2.32
N CYS A 15 -18.39 10.35 1.92
CA CYS A 15 -18.57 9.60 0.68
C CYS A 15 -19.90 9.98 0.07
N SER A 16 -19.92 10.33 -1.22
CA SER A 16 -21.17 10.58 -1.94
C SER A 16 -20.96 10.46 -3.44
N LYS A 17 -21.94 9.85 -4.14
CA LYS A 17 -22.05 9.81 -5.60
C LYS A 17 -20.79 9.28 -6.30
N GLY A 18 -20.34 8.10 -5.90
CA GLY A 18 -19.20 7.40 -6.51
C GLY A 18 -17.83 7.98 -6.12
N GLU A 19 -17.78 8.84 -5.10
CA GLU A 19 -16.54 9.48 -4.65
C GLU A 19 -16.40 9.44 -3.14
N LYS A 20 -15.15 9.53 -2.70
CA LYS A 20 -14.76 9.69 -1.31
C LYS A 20 -13.89 10.92 -1.13
N LEU A 21 -14.16 11.65 -0.06
CA LEU A 21 -13.34 12.74 0.47
C LEU A 21 -12.49 12.17 1.60
N GLU A 22 -11.18 12.25 1.45
CA GLU A 22 -10.20 11.65 2.36
C GLU A 22 -9.21 12.69 2.84
N ARG A 23 -8.76 12.59 4.10
CA ARG A 23 -7.62 13.30 4.63
C ARG A 23 -6.39 12.38 4.64
N TRP A 24 -5.27 12.91 4.15
CA TRP A 24 -3.95 12.28 4.08
C TRP A 24 -2.92 13.25 4.66
N GLY A 25 -2.65 13.15 5.96
CA GLY A 25 -1.90 14.11 6.74
C GLY A 25 -2.71 15.40 6.89
N GLU A 26 -2.19 16.48 6.31
CA GLU A 26 -2.85 17.78 6.24
C GLU A 26 -3.64 18.00 4.94
N TYR A 27 -3.50 17.09 3.98
CA TYR A 27 -4.06 17.26 2.63
C TYR A 27 -5.39 16.54 2.47
N LEU A 28 -6.31 17.18 1.76
CA LEU A 28 -7.61 16.63 1.39
C LEU A 28 -7.59 16.15 -0.05
N LEU A 29 -7.98 14.90 -0.27
CA LEU A 29 -8.07 14.30 -1.60
C LEU A 29 -9.51 13.86 -1.88
N VAL A 30 -9.98 14.12 -3.10
CA VAL A 30 -11.21 13.52 -3.63
C VAL A 30 -10.84 12.44 -4.63
N ARG A 31 -11.34 11.22 -4.41
CA ARG A 31 -11.04 10.06 -5.27
C ARG A 31 -12.29 9.26 -5.60
N PRO A 32 -12.32 8.58 -6.76
CA PRO A 32 -13.44 7.76 -7.16
C PRO A 32 -13.46 6.45 -6.37
N ASP A 33 -14.66 6.10 -5.91
CA ASP A 33 -14.99 4.82 -5.32
C ASP A 33 -16.36 4.34 -5.85
N PRO A 34 -16.38 3.39 -6.82
CA PRO A 34 -17.61 2.95 -7.45
C PRO A 34 -18.56 2.20 -6.49
N GLN A 35 -18.10 1.82 -5.30
CA GLN A 35 -18.96 1.20 -4.28
C GLN A 35 -19.78 2.22 -3.50
N VAL A 36 -19.46 3.52 -3.61
CA VAL A 36 -20.25 4.61 -3.03
C VAL A 36 -21.46 4.88 -3.91
N ILE A 37 -22.54 4.12 -3.71
CA ILE A 37 -23.76 4.19 -4.53
C ILE A 37 -24.80 5.20 -4.04
N TRP A 38 -24.63 5.74 -2.82
CA TRP A 38 -25.56 6.71 -2.25
C TRP A 38 -25.25 8.13 -2.73
N ASP A 39 -26.31 8.92 -2.93
CA ASP A 39 -26.22 10.33 -3.30
C ASP A 39 -26.74 11.18 -2.13
N THR A 40 -25.81 11.75 -1.37
CA THR A 40 -26.11 12.63 -0.24
C THR A 40 -25.51 14.02 -0.47
N PRO A 41 -26.10 15.08 0.11
CA PRO A 41 -25.55 16.42 -0.04
C PRO A 41 -24.11 16.50 0.48
N LYS A 42 -23.18 16.92 -0.40
CA LYS A 42 -21.76 17.16 -0.10
C LYS A 42 -21.57 18.43 0.76
N THR A 43 -21.96 18.35 2.03
CA THR A 43 -21.97 19.51 2.96
C THR A 43 -20.60 19.88 3.50
N HIS A 44 -19.68 18.91 3.59
CA HIS A 44 -18.33 19.17 4.09
C HIS A 44 -17.56 20.10 3.14
N LYS A 45 -16.93 21.17 3.68
CA LYS A 45 -16.22 22.19 2.88
C LYS A 45 -15.09 21.60 2.02
N GLY A 46 -14.50 20.49 2.43
CA GLY A 46 -13.44 19.79 1.71
C GLY A 46 -13.82 19.31 0.31
N TRP A 47 -15.12 19.15 0.01
CA TRP A 47 -15.58 18.86 -1.35
C TRP A 47 -15.38 20.02 -2.34
N LYS A 48 -15.17 21.24 -1.83
CA LYS A 48 -14.90 22.45 -2.65
C LYS A 48 -13.47 22.97 -2.47
N HIS A 49 -12.77 22.50 -1.44
CA HIS A 49 -11.45 22.96 -1.03
C HIS A 49 -10.53 21.77 -0.79
N MET A 50 -10.45 20.86 -1.77
CA MET A 50 -9.48 19.76 -1.78
C MET A 50 -8.13 20.22 -2.31
N ASN A 51 -7.06 19.51 -1.94
CA ASN A 51 -5.71 19.70 -2.46
C ASN A 51 -5.50 18.94 -3.78
N GLY A 52 -6.21 17.81 -3.97
CA GLY A 52 -6.17 17.08 -5.24
C GLY A 52 -7.46 16.30 -5.50
N HIS A 53 -7.81 16.16 -6.77
CA HIS A 53 -8.96 15.38 -7.23
C HIS A 53 -8.52 14.45 -8.36
N TYR A 54 -8.75 13.14 -8.20
CA TYR A 54 -8.55 12.20 -9.30
C TYR A 54 -9.83 12.03 -10.12
N HIS A 55 -9.79 12.41 -11.40
CA HIS A 55 -10.88 12.26 -12.35
C HIS A 55 -10.74 10.95 -13.12
N ARG A 56 -11.70 10.03 -12.97
CA ARG A 56 -11.68 8.75 -13.70
C ARG A 56 -12.19 8.95 -15.12
N SER A 57 -11.46 8.42 -16.11
CA SER A 57 -11.92 8.39 -17.50
C SER A 57 -12.85 7.21 -17.75
N ALA A 58 -13.91 7.44 -18.55
CA ALA A 58 -14.81 6.39 -19.02
C ALA A 58 -14.11 5.34 -19.92
N LYS A 59 -12.96 5.69 -20.52
CA LYS A 59 -12.15 4.80 -21.36
C LYS A 59 -11.10 4.00 -20.58
N GLY A 60 -11.08 4.11 -19.25
CA GLY A 60 -10.05 3.55 -18.38
C GLY A 60 -8.95 4.56 -18.05
N GLY A 61 -8.30 4.38 -16.90
CA GLY A 61 -7.35 5.35 -16.36
C GLY A 61 -8.03 6.59 -15.78
N GLY A 62 -7.36 7.73 -15.88
CA GLY A 62 -7.80 9.01 -15.34
C GLY A 62 -6.63 9.97 -15.17
N GLU A 63 -6.89 11.11 -14.56
CA GLU A 63 -5.90 12.15 -14.34
C GLU A 63 -6.10 12.82 -12.99
N TRP A 64 -5.02 13.36 -12.44
CA TRP A 64 -5.08 14.19 -11.24
C TRP A 64 -5.23 15.65 -11.62
N GLU A 65 -6.20 16.32 -11.02
CA GLU A 65 -6.25 17.76 -10.90
C GLU A 65 -5.61 18.16 -9.56
N PHE A 66 -4.65 19.08 -9.61
CA PHE A 66 -3.92 19.55 -8.44
C PHE A 66 -4.28 21.00 -8.13
N PHE A 67 -4.45 21.27 -6.84
CA PHE A 67 -4.62 22.61 -6.29
C PHE A 67 -3.36 22.94 -5.49
N ASP A 68 -3.41 22.80 -4.16
CA ASP A 68 -2.27 23.00 -3.26
C ASP A 68 -1.78 21.66 -2.68
N LEU A 69 -1.41 20.71 -3.55
CA LEU A 69 -0.86 19.40 -3.14
C LEU A 69 0.64 19.35 -3.43
N PRO A 70 1.51 18.99 -2.46
CA PRO A 70 2.92 18.81 -2.73
C PRO A 70 3.16 17.59 -3.62
N GLU A 71 4.29 17.57 -4.34
CA GLU A 71 4.68 16.42 -5.14
C GLU A 71 4.82 15.13 -4.30
N GLN A 72 5.28 15.27 -3.06
CA GLN A 72 5.44 14.19 -2.10
C GLN A 72 5.15 14.68 -0.69
N TRP A 73 4.59 13.80 0.15
CA TRP A 73 4.42 14.05 1.59
C TRP A 73 4.47 12.72 2.36
N THR A 74 4.38 12.79 3.68
CA THR A 74 4.41 11.61 4.54
C THR A 74 3.17 11.49 5.42
N ILE A 75 2.83 10.26 5.80
CA ILE A 75 1.87 9.95 6.87
C ILE A 75 2.42 8.85 7.78
N GLY A 76 1.99 8.84 9.04
CA GLY A 76 2.41 7.86 10.03
C GLY A 76 1.35 6.82 10.40
N TYR A 77 1.81 5.61 10.74
CA TYR A 77 1.00 4.58 11.41
C TYR A 77 1.83 3.81 12.43
N LYS A 78 1.50 3.90 13.72
CA LYS A 78 2.10 3.10 14.81
C LYS A 78 3.63 2.99 14.75
N GLY A 79 4.32 4.11 14.50
CA GLY A 79 5.78 4.17 14.43
C GLY A 79 6.39 3.73 13.10
N LEU A 80 5.58 3.65 12.04
CA LEU A 80 6.00 3.59 10.64
C LEU A 80 5.69 4.94 9.97
N THR A 81 6.53 5.32 9.01
CA THR A 81 6.37 6.52 8.19
C THR A 81 6.35 6.12 6.72
N PHE A 82 5.34 6.54 5.99
CA PHE A 82 5.17 6.22 4.57
C PHE A 82 5.25 7.48 3.71
N ASN A 83 6.09 7.44 2.67
CA ASN A 83 6.15 8.44 1.62
C ASN A 83 5.02 8.21 0.62
N LEU A 84 4.32 9.29 0.30
CA LEU A 84 3.18 9.34 -0.58
C LEU A 84 3.44 10.29 -1.74
N LYS A 85 2.82 10.00 -2.88
CA LYS A 85 2.71 10.90 -4.02
C LYS A 85 1.53 10.51 -4.90
N PRO A 86 0.94 11.43 -5.68
CA PRO A 86 0.00 11.05 -6.73
C PRO A 86 0.74 10.25 -7.80
N PHE A 87 0.35 8.98 -7.99
CA PHE A 87 0.85 8.18 -9.12
C PHE A 87 0.03 8.44 -10.38
N SER A 88 0.41 7.82 -11.50
CA SER A 88 -0.32 7.88 -12.78
C SER A 88 -1.75 7.34 -12.71
N PHE A 89 -2.10 6.66 -11.62
CA PHE A 89 -3.44 6.15 -11.32
C PHE A 89 -3.95 6.78 -10.01
N LYS A 90 -5.17 6.43 -9.58
CA LYS A 90 -5.79 6.94 -8.34
C LYS A 90 -5.02 6.63 -7.03
N HIS A 91 -3.93 5.87 -7.08
CA HIS A 91 -3.17 5.45 -5.90
C HIS A 91 -2.23 6.57 -5.45
N THR A 92 -2.02 6.65 -4.14
CA THR A 92 -1.13 7.62 -3.48
C THR A 92 0.14 6.98 -2.92
N GLY A 93 0.30 5.65 -3.09
CA GLY A 93 1.43 4.89 -2.54
C GLY A 93 1.11 4.09 -1.29
N LEU A 94 -0.12 4.10 -0.79
CA LEU A 94 -0.53 3.30 0.37
C LEU A 94 -2.00 2.91 0.29
N PHE A 95 -2.33 1.77 0.89
CA PHE A 95 -3.68 1.26 1.10
C PHE A 95 -3.97 1.23 2.61
N PRO A 96 -4.47 2.33 3.21
CA PRO A 96 -4.62 2.47 4.66
C PRO A 96 -5.51 1.39 5.30
N GLU A 97 -6.46 0.85 4.56
CA GLU A 97 -7.32 -0.24 4.98
C GLU A 97 -6.54 -1.53 5.33
N GLN A 98 -5.37 -1.74 4.73
CA GLN A 98 -4.51 -2.89 5.01
C GLN A 98 -3.89 -2.83 6.41
N ALA A 99 -3.97 -1.69 7.11
CA ALA A 99 -3.46 -1.54 8.47
C ALA A 99 -4.07 -2.54 9.47
N ALA A 100 -5.34 -2.93 9.26
CA ALA A 100 -5.97 -3.97 10.08
C ALA A 100 -5.24 -5.33 9.95
N ASN A 101 -4.76 -5.67 8.75
CA ASN A 101 -3.97 -6.86 8.51
C ASN A 101 -2.57 -6.72 9.11
N TRP A 102 -1.97 -5.54 9.02
CA TRP A 102 -0.64 -5.24 9.60
C TRP A 102 -0.62 -5.42 11.12
N ASP A 103 -1.66 -4.92 11.79
CA ASP A 103 -1.81 -5.10 13.23
C ASP A 103 -1.96 -6.58 13.59
N TRP A 104 -2.84 -7.28 12.87
CA TRP A 104 -3.13 -8.68 13.12
C TRP A 104 -1.89 -9.58 12.98
N PHE A 105 -1.17 -9.51 11.86
CA PHE A 105 0.03 -10.35 11.70
C PHE A 105 1.17 -9.83 12.57
N GLY A 106 1.24 -8.52 12.83
CA GLY A 106 2.26 -7.91 13.68
C GLY A 106 2.18 -8.48 15.10
N ASP A 107 0.98 -8.63 15.66
CA ASP A 107 0.77 -9.26 16.97
C ASP A 107 1.21 -10.72 16.95
N LYS A 108 0.94 -11.47 15.88
CA LYS A 108 1.39 -12.87 15.76
C LYS A 108 2.91 -12.98 15.72
N ILE A 109 3.58 -12.11 14.97
CA ILE A 109 5.04 -12.08 14.85
C ILE A 109 5.66 -11.76 16.22
N ARG A 110 5.20 -10.69 16.89
CA ARG A 110 5.71 -10.29 18.21
C ARG A 110 5.57 -11.39 19.26
N ASN A 111 4.46 -12.13 19.22
CA ASN A 111 4.15 -13.18 20.18
C ASN A 111 4.67 -14.58 19.78
N ALA A 112 5.41 -14.70 18.67
CA ALA A 112 5.86 -16.01 18.17
C ALA A 112 6.89 -16.69 19.10
N GLY A 113 7.60 -15.92 19.95
CA GLY A 113 8.64 -16.43 20.84
C GLY A 113 9.89 -16.97 20.11
N ARG A 114 9.98 -16.76 18.79
CA ARG A 114 11.08 -17.19 17.91
C ARG A 114 11.19 -16.26 16.70
N PRO A 115 12.33 -16.24 15.99
CA PRO A 115 12.42 -15.55 14.71
C PRO A 115 11.38 -16.04 13.71
N VAL A 116 10.78 -15.11 12.96
CA VAL A 116 9.77 -15.38 11.93
C VAL A 116 10.29 -14.94 10.56
N LYS A 117 10.19 -15.84 9.58
CA LYS A 117 10.49 -15.57 8.17
C LYS A 117 9.22 -15.28 7.39
N VAL A 118 9.09 -14.06 6.87
CA VAL A 118 7.92 -13.60 6.11
C VAL A 118 8.29 -13.48 4.63
N LEU A 119 7.47 -14.02 3.75
CA LEU A 119 7.50 -13.73 2.32
C LEU A 119 6.36 -12.76 1.98
N ASN A 120 6.67 -11.60 1.40
CA ASN A 120 5.68 -10.65 0.91
C ASN A 120 5.76 -10.56 -0.62
N LEU A 121 4.69 -10.99 -1.30
CA LEU A 121 4.57 -11.03 -2.76
C LEU A 121 3.64 -9.92 -3.25
N PHE A 122 3.92 -9.39 -4.45
CA PHE A 122 3.23 -8.21 -5.00
C PHE A 122 3.30 -7.02 -4.02
N ALA A 123 4.49 -6.85 -3.44
CA ALA A 123 4.67 -6.13 -2.20
C ALA A 123 4.55 -4.60 -2.32
N TYR A 124 4.43 -4.07 -3.54
CA TYR A 124 4.18 -2.66 -3.85
C TYR A 124 5.17 -1.74 -3.12
N THR A 125 4.67 -0.69 -2.45
CA THR A 125 5.46 0.30 -1.69
C THR A 125 5.87 -0.20 -0.30
N GLY A 126 5.65 -1.47 0.01
CA GLY A 126 6.22 -2.12 1.19
C GLY A 126 5.45 -1.95 2.51
N GLY A 127 4.20 -1.48 2.51
CA GLY A 127 3.41 -1.30 3.75
C GLY A 127 3.43 -2.53 4.68
N ALA A 128 3.08 -3.70 4.13
CA ALA A 128 3.11 -4.96 4.89
C ALA A 128 4.54 -5.42 5.23
N THR A 129 5.52 -5.18 4.36
CA THR A 129 6.94 -5.47 4.61
C THR A 129 7.44 -4.71 5.84
N LEU A 130 7.13 -3.43 5.93
CA LEU A 130 7.56 -2.54 7.01
C LEU A 130 6.89 -2.92 8.32
N ALA A 131 5.59 -3.20 8.29
CA ALA A 131 4.88 -3.69 9.47
C ALA A 131 5.45 -5.03 9.98
N ALA A 132 5.78 -5.97 9.09
CA ALA A 132 6.36 -7.25 9.48
C ALA A 132 7.79 -7.07 10.05
N ALA A 133 8.61 -6.25 9.41
CA ALA A 133 9.96 -5.95 9.87
C ALA A 133 9.95 -5.23 11.23
N LYS A 134 9.07 -4.23 11.42
CA LYS A 134 8.88 -3.52 12.69
C LYS A 134 8.42 -4.45 13.82
N ALA A 135 7.66 -5.48 13.49
CA ALA A 135 7.24 -6.53 14.44
C ALA A 135 8.37 -7.51 14.79
N GLY A 136 9.54 -7.44 14.13
CA GLY A 136 10.71 -8.25 14.40
C GLY A 136 10.96 -9.40 13.41
N ALA A 137 10.24 -9.46 12.28
CA ALA A 137 10.44 -10.50 11.29
C ALA A 137 11.61 -10.21 10.34
N SER A 138 12.23 -11.28 9.83
CA SER A 138 13.01 -11.22 8.59
C SER A 138 12.07 -11.33 7.39
N VAL A 139 12.20 -10.44 6.41
CA VAL A 139 11.22 -10.29 5.33
C VAL A 139 11.89 -10.46 3.97
N THR A 140 11.34 -11.31 3.12
CA THR A 140 11.61 -11.30 1.68
C THR A 140 10.52 -10.47 0.99
N HIS A 141 10.89 -9.32 0.44
CA HIS A 141 10.01 -8.42 -0.32
C HIS A 141 10.19 -8.68 -1.82
N VAL A 142 9.10 -9.01 -2.52
CA VAL A 142 9.13 -9.30 -3.95
C VAL A 142 8.08 -8.46 -4.68
N ASP A 143 8.53 -7.68 -5.65
CA ASP A 143 7.68 -6.96 -6.58
C ASP A 143 8.31 -6.92 -7.98
N ALA A 144 7.50 -6.90 -9.03
CA ALA A 144 8.00 -6.84 -10.41
C ALA A 144 8.53 -5.46 -10.79
N SER A 145 8.09 -4.41 -10.11
CA SER A 145 8.43 -3.03 -10.43
C SER A 145 9.66 -2.54 -9.66
N LYS A 146 10.75 -2.31 -10.38
CA LYS A 146 11.97 -1.68 -9.82
C LYS A 146 11.67 -0.37 -9.10
N GLY A 147 10.75 0.43 -9.65
CA GLY A 147 10.33 1.70 -9.05
C GLY A 147 9.62 1.51 -7.70
N MET A 148 8.74 0.51 -7.58
CA MET A 148 8.05 0.22 -6.32
C MET A 148 8.99 -0.35 -5.27
N VAL A 149 9.92 -1.24 -5.66
CA VAL A 149 10.95 -1.74 -4.75
C VAL A 149 11.87 -0.60 -4.26
N GLY A 150 12.19 0.37 -5.14
CA GLY A 150 12.91 1.58 -4.74
C GLY A 150 12.13 2.40 -3.71
N TRP A 151 10.85 2.67 -3.97
CA TRP A 151 9.96 3.38 -3.06
C TRP A 151 9.78 2.68 -1.71
N ALA A 152 9.72 1.35 -1.71
CA ALA A 152 9.63 0.55 -0.49
C ALA A 152 10.90 0.67 0.37
N LYS A 153 12.08 0.79 -0.25
CA LYS A 153 13.33 1.08 0.47
C LYS A 153 13.34 2.49 1.07
N GLU A 154 12.82 3.49 0.36
CA GLU A 154 12.67 4.85 0.89
C GLU A 154 11.73 4.88 2.10
N ASN A 155 10.63 4.13 2.05
CA ASN A 155 9.73 3.94 3.19
C ASN A 155 10.41 3.21 4.36
N ALA A 156 11.29 2.24 4.09
CA ALA A 156 12.09 1.59 5.13
C ALA A 156 13.04 2.58 5.82
N ALA A 157 13.74 3.42 5.05
CA ALA A 157 14.57 4.47 5.61
C ALA A 157 13.76 5.48 6.44
N SER A 158 12.59 5.89 5.95
CA SER A 158 11.72 6.83 6.65
C SER A 158 11.10 6.27 7.93
N SER A 159 11.06 4.95 8.06
CA SER A 159 10.53 4.22 9.23
C SER A 159 11.62 3.74 10.19
N ASP A 160 12.88 4.17 10.01
CA ASP A 160 14.05 3.69 10.76
C ASP A 160 14.26 2.18 10.66
N LEU A 161 14.02 1.61 9.47
CA LEU A 161 14.11 0.17 9.17
C LEU A 161 15.16 -0.14 8.08
N SER A 162 16.09 0.76 7.80
CA SER A 162 17.17 0.54 6.81
C SER A 162 18.01 -0.71 7.11
N ASP A 163 18.30 -0.95 8.38
CA ASP A 163 19.11 -2.09 8.84
C ASP A 163 18.27 -3.32 9.23
N ALA A 164 16.95 -3.24 9.06
CA ALA A 164 16.09 -4.40 9.30
C ALA A 164 16.40 -5.52 8.30
N PRO A 165 16.24 -6.81 8.68
CA PRO A 165 16.57 -7.95 7.82
C PRO A 165 15.57 -8.14 6.68
N ILE A 166 15.61 -7.24 5.69
CA ILE A 166 14.73 -7.21 4.53
C ILE A 166 15.52 -7.53 3.25
N ARG A 167 15.16 -8.62 2.59
CA ARG A 167 15.68 -8.99 1.28
C ARG A 167 14.78 -8.40 0.19
N TRP A 168 15.31 -7.42 -0.55
CA TRP A 168 14.59 -6.72 -1.62
C TRP A 168 14.81 -7.39 -2.97
N LEU A 169 13.74 -7.78 -3.65
CA LEU A 169 13.80 -8.46 -4.94
C LEU A 169 12.90 -7.78 -5.98
N VAL A 170 13.49 -7.48 -7.14
CA VAL A 170 12.77 -7.10 -8.35
C VAL A 170 12.61 -8.35 -9.19
N ASP A 171 11.45 -8.99 -9.11
CA ASP A 171 11.22 -10.31 -9.71
C ASP A 171 9.76 -10.57 -10.05
N ASP A 172 9.52 -11.51 -10.95
CA ASP A 172 8.18 -12.06 -11.13
C ASP A 172 7.85 -12.96 -9.93
N CYS A 173 6.70 -12.72 -9.28
CA CYS A 173 6.35 -13.39 -8.04
C CYS A 173 6.17 -14.91 -8.23
N VAL A 174 5.59 -15.35 -9.34
CA VAL A 174 5.38 -16.79 -9.63
C VAL A 174 6.72 -17.47 -9.84
N LYS A 175 7.55 -16.94 -10.75
CA LYS A 175 8.88 -17.50 -11.02
C LYS A 175 9.77 -17.48 -9.79
N PHE A 176 9.65 -16.47 -8.93
CA PHE A 176 10.35 -16.43 -7.66
C PHE A 176 9.94 -17.59 -6.76
N VAL A 177 8.63 -17.77 -6.54
CA VAL A 177 8.09 -18.86 -5.71
C VAL A 177 8.50 -20.23 -6.26
N GLU A 178 8.42 -20.45 -7.58
CA GLU A 178 8.89 -21.71 -8.20
C GLU A 178 10.36 -22.02 -7.88
N ARG A 179 11.23 -20.99 -7.90
CA ARG A 179 12.65 -21.15 -7.54
C ARG A 179 12.83 -21.45 -6.06
N GLU A 180 12.05 -20.81 -5.19
CA GLU A 180 12.10 -21.07 -3.75
C GLU A 180 11.65 -22.50 -3.43
N ILE A 181 10.60 -23.01 -4.10
CA ILE A 181 10.16 -24.41 -4.00
C ILE A 181 11.27 -25.36 -4.44
N ARG A 182 11.89 -25.13 -5.62
CA ARG A 182 13.00 -25.98 -6.12
C ARG A 182 14.21 -25.99 -5.19
N ARG A 183 14.43 -24.90 -4.45
CA ARG A 183 15.53 -24.76 -3.49
C ARG A 183 15.20 -25.33 -2.10
N GLY A 184 13.96 -25.73 -1.85
CA GLY A 184 13.52 -26.18 -0.53
C GLY A 184 13.47 -25.06 0.52
N ASN A 185 13.27 -23.81 0.10
CA ASN A 185 13.14 -22.69 1.03
C ASN A 185 11.74 -22.68 1.68
N HIS A 186 11.70 -22.39 2.98
CA HIS A 186 10.48 -22.33 3.77
C HIS A 186 10.32 -20.97 4.45
N TYR A 187 9.06 -20.56 4.58
CA TYR A 187 8.63 -19.32 5.23
C TYR A 187 7.58 -19.65 6.28
N ASP A 188 7.58 -18.89 7.37
CA ASP A 188 6.60 -19.04 8.45
C ASP A 188 5.28 -18.35 8.12
N ALA A 189 5.33 -17.29 7.31
CA ALA A 189 4.16 -16.57 6.84
C ALA A 189 4.37 -16.10 5.41
N ILE A 190 3.28 -16.08 4.65
CA ILE A 190 3.23 -15.57 3.27
C ILE A 190 2.13 -14.52 3.21
N ILE A 191 2.47 -13.31 2.77
CA ILE A 191 1.56 -12.23 2.46
C ILE A 191 1.53 -12.12 0.93
N MET A 192 0.33 -12.05 0.36
CA MET A 192 0.15 -12.04 -1.09
C MET A 192 -1.05 -11.16 -1.43
N ASP A 193 -0.80 -10.11 -2.22
CA ASP A 193 -1.82 -9.16 -2.67
C ASP A 193 -1.78 -9.02 -4.20
N PRO A 194 -2.18 -10.08 -4.94
CA PRO A 194 -2.02 -10.09 -6.38
C PRO A 194 -3.03 -9.13 -7.04
N PRO A 195 -2.61 -8.30 -8.02
CA PRO A 195 -3.56 -7.52 -8.79
C PRO A 195 -4.37 -8.42 -9.72
N SER A 196 -5.54 -7.99 -10.20
CA SER A 196 -6.32 -8.75 -11.19
C SER A 196 -5.55 -8.94 -12.52
N TYR A 197 -4.76 -7.92 -12.90
CA TYR A 197 -3.88 -7.93 -14.06
C TYR A 197 -2.57 -7.22 -13.73
N GLY A 198 -1.45 -7.75 -14.22
CA GLY A 198 -0.13 -7.16 -14.00
C GLY A 198 0.88 -7.60 -15.04
N ARG A 199 2.10 -7.09 -14.91
CA ARG A 199 3.25 -7.53 -15.71
C ARG A 199 4.47 -7.80 -14.84
N GLY A 200 5.17 -8.87 -15.14
CA GLY A 200 6.48 -9.18 -14.59
C GLY A 200 7.58 -8.24 -15.13
N PRO A 201 8.78 -8.26 -14.53
CA PRO A 201 9.87 -7.35 -14.87
C PRO A 201 10.39 -7.53 -16.31
N LYS A 202 10.16 -8.71 -16.93
CA LYS A 202 10.53 -8.99 -18.32
C LYS A 202 9.31 -9.01 -19.25
N GLY A 203 8.19 -8.44 -18.82
CA GLY A 203 6.95 -8.36 -19.59
C GLY A 203 6.07 -9.61 -19.51
N GLU A 204 6.35 -10.53 -18.58
CA GLU A 204 5.46 -11.65 -18.29
C GLU A 204 4.05 -11.16 -17.98
N ILE A 205 3.01 -11.79 -18.51
CA ILE A 205 1.64 -11.37 -18.22
C ILE A 205 1.19 -12.08 -16.94
N TRP A 206 0.74 -11.30 -15.97
CA TRP A 206 0.02 -11.79 -14.80
C TRP A 206 -1.48 -11.55 -14.99
N LYS A 207 -2.26 -12.60 -14.79
CA LYS A 207 -3.72 -12.55 -14.65
C LYS A 207 -4.10 -13.47 -13.52
N ILE A 208 -5.01 -13.01 -12.67
CA ILE A 208 -5.53 -13.82 -11.56
C ILE A 208 -6.45 -14.95 -12.07
N GLU A 209 -7.03 -14.76 -13.26
CA GLU A 209 -7.86 -15.72 -14.02
C GLU A 209 -7.21 -16.13 -15.34
#